data_AF-A0A2I0P423-F1
#
_entry.id   AF-A0A2I0P423-F1
#
_cell.length_a   1.000
_cell.length_b   1.000
_cell.length_c   1.000
_cell.angle_alpha   90.00
_cell.angle_beta   90.00
_cell.angle_gamma   90.00
#
_symmetry.space_group_name_H-M   'P 1'
#
loop_
_entity.id
_entity.type
_entity.pdbx_description
1 polymer ?
#
loop_
_entity_poly.entity_id
_entity_poly.type
_entity_poly.pdbx_seq_one_letter_code
_entity_poly.pdbx_strand_id
1 'polypeptide(L)'
;RHLVAAGLAPVRVELIDKDMAFGSLDDLVGWIRTTWHLYLEPLPEGARPAFVAELANRYVERYPSSDGSIHIPMVRLEVEAVKG
;
A
#
# COMPACT_ATOMS: atom_id res chain seq x y z
N ARG A 1 13.10 10.46 -16.44
CA ARG A 1 13.14 9.99 -17.85
C ARG A 1 11.74 9.69 -18.43
N HIS A 2 10.83 9.06 -17.68
CA HIS A 2 9.50 8.70 -18.18
C HIS A 2 8.64 9.89 -18.63
N LEU A 3 8.61 10.99 -17.87
CA LEU A 3 7.82 12.18 -18.21
C LEU A 3 8.26 12.81 -19.53
N VAL A 4 9.56 13.05 -19.70
CA VAL A 4 10.12 13.61 -20.94
C VAL A 4 9.83 12.70 -22.13
N ALA A 5 9.97 11.38 -21.97
CA ALA A 5 9.64 10.42 -23.03
C ALA A 5 8.16 10.43 -23.43
N ALA A 6 7.27 10.86 -22.53
CA ALA A 6 5.84 11.05 -22.78
C ALA A 6 5.48 12.44 -23.32
N GLY A 7 6.46 13.31 -23.62
CA GLY A 7 6.22 14.69 -24.06
C GLY A 7 5.75 15.61 -22.94
N LEU A 8 6.14 15.32 -21.70
CA LEU A 8 5.80 16.12 -20.52
C LEU A 8 7.07 16.75 -19.90
N ALA A 9 6.98 18.04 -19.59
CA ALA A 9 7.98 18.76 -18.82
C ALA A 9 7.61 18.71 -17.32
N PRO A 10 8.42 18.07 -16.45
CA PRO A 10 8.13 18.01 -15.02
C PRO A 10 8.22 19.39 -14.37
N VAL A 11 7.25 19.71 -13.51
CA VAL A 11 7.23 20.89 -12.63
C VAL A 11 7.63 20.46 -11.21
N ARG A 12 7.07 19.35 -10.72
CA ARG A 12 7.35 18.79 -9.39
C ARG A 12 7.33 17.27 -9.43
N VAL A 13 8.28 16.64 -8.76
CA VAL A 13 8.36 15.17 -8.62
C VAL A 13 8.85 14.87 -7.22
N GLU A 14 7.96 14.37 -6.37
CA GLU A 14 8.23 14.26 -4.93
C GLU A 14 7.70 12.94 -4.37
N LEU A 15 8.38 12.46 -3.32
CA LEU A 15 7.94 11.35 -2.50
C LEU A 15 7.34 11.94 -1.22
N ILE A 16 6.07 11.62 -0.98
CA ILE A 16 5.32 12.08 0.18
C ILE A 16 5.10 10.88 1.10
N ASP A 17 5.64 10.96 2.31
CA ASP A 17 5.39 9.97 3.35
C ASP A 17 3.92 10.04 3.79
N LYS A 18 3.32 8.87 3.96
CA LYS A 18 1.93 8.72 4.38
C LYS A 18 1.84 7.62 5.42
N ASP A 19 1.33 7.97 6.58
CA ASP A 19 0.95 7.00 7.60
C ASP A 19 -0.46 6.47 7.32
N MET A 20 -0.58 5.16 7.10
CA MET A 20 -1.85 4.47 6.99
C MET A 20 -2.17 3.82 8.34
N ALA A 21 -3.19 4.33 9.03
CA ALA A 21 -3.68 3.77 10.28
C ALA A 21 -4.95 2.95 10.07
N PHE A 22 -5.00 1.75 10.67
CA PHE A 22 -6.18 0.88 10.70
C PHE A 22 -6.60 0.66 12.15
N GLY A 23 -7.91 0.69 12.42
CA GLY A 23 -8.44 0.55 13.78
C GLY A 23 -8.48 -0.89 14.27
N SER A 24 -8.38 -1.86 13.36
CA SER A 24 -8.46 -3.28 13.68
C SER A 24 -7.72 -4.15 12.66
N LEU A 25 -7.47 -5.40 13.05
CA LEU A 25 -6.93 -6.41 12.14
C LEU A 25 -7.86 -6.65 10.94
N ASP A 26 -9.18 -6.63 11.15
CA ASP A 26 -10.17 -6.82 10.09
C ASP A 26 -10.12 -5.68 9.06
N ASP A 27 -9.89 -4.44 9.50
CA ASP A 27 -9.70 -3.29 8.59
C ASP A 27 -8.47 -3.48 7.70
N LEU A 28 -7.36 -3.94 8.30
CA LEU A 28 -6.13 -4.25 7.56
C LEU A 28 -6.35 -5.39 6.56
N VAL A 29 -6.99 -6.48 6.97
CA VAL A 29 -7.32 -7.63 6.10
C VAL A 29 -8.19 -7.18 4.92
N GLY A 30 -9.20 -6.35 5.18
CA GLY A 30 -10.06 -5.77 4.14
C GLY A 30 -9.27 -4.91 3.14
N TRP A 31 -8.32 -4.11 3.63
CA TRP A 31 -7.48 -3.28 2.79
C TRP A 31 -6.50 -4.10 1.93
N ILE A 32 -5.84 -5.12 2.49
CA ILE A 32 -4.95 -6.01 1.74
C ILE A 32 -5.73 -6.69 0.60
N ARG A 33 -6.94 -7.22 0.88
CA ARG A 33 -7.77 -7.88 -0.14
C ARG A 33 -8.10 -6.98 -1.34
N THR A 34 -8.33 -5.69 -1.10
CA THR A 34 -8.78 -4.75 -2.15
C THR A 34 -7.61 -4.08 -2.86
N THR A 35 -6.48 -3.90 -2.19
CA THR A 35 -5.35 -3.13 -2.72
C THR A 35 -4.24 -4.02 -3.30
N TRP A 36 -4.09 -5.25 -2.81
CA TRP A 36 -2.95 -6.12 -3.15
C TRP A 36 -3.30 -7.22 -4.15
N HIS A 37 -4.25 -6.97 -5.06
CA HIS A 37 -4.74 -7.98 -6.00
C HIS A 37 -3.62 -8.68 -6.79
N LEU A 38 -2.56 -7.93 -7.18
CA LEU A 38 -1.42 -8.45 -7.93
C LEU A 38 -0.64 -9.54 -7.16
N TYR A 39 -0.70 -9.52 -5.82
CA TYR A 39 -0.05 -10.52 -4.97
C TYR A 39 -0.98 -11.67 -4.60
N LEU A 40 -2.29 -11.44 -4.63
CA LEU A 40 -3.30 -12.44 -4.27
C LEU A 40 -3.76 -13.28 -5.47
N GLU A 41 -3.75 -12.70 -6.68
CA GLU A 41 -4.17 -13.37 -7.91
C GLU A 41 -3.43 -14.69 -8.18
N PRO A 42 -2.09 -14.80 -7.98
CA PRO A 42 -1.38 -16.05 -8.19
C PRO A 42 -1.76 -17.18 -7.22
N LEU A 43 -2.40 -16.86 -6.10
CA LEU A 43 -2.77 -17.85 -5.08
C LEU A 43 -4.08 -18.57 -5.47
N PRO A 44 -4.22 -19.88 -5.18
CA PRO A 44 -5.49 -20.57 -5.28
C PRO A 44 -6.58 -19.82 -4.50
N GLU A 45 -7.77 -19.68 -5.08
CA GLU A 45 -8.83 -18.84 -4.51
C GLU A 45 -9.16 -19.21 -3.05
N GLY A 46 -9.28 -20.50 -2.76
CA GLY A 46 -9.54 -21.00 -1.41
C GLY A 46 -8.41 -20.74 -0.39
N ALA A 47 -7.19 -20.48 -0.85
CA ALA A 47 -6.04 -20.19 0.01
C ALA A 47 -5.90 -18.69 0.35
N ARG A 48 -6.49 -17.79 -0.47
CA ARG A 48 -6.35 -16.34 -0.31
C ARG A 48 -6.81 -15.82 1.06
N PRO A 49 -7.96 -16.24 1.62
CA PRO A 49 -8.40 -15.75 2.94
C PRO A 49 -7.42 -16.08 4.06
N ALA A 50 -6.95 -17.34 4.11
CA ALA A 50 -6.00 -17.78 5.12
C ALA A 50 -4.64 -17.08 4.97
N PHE A 51 -4.18 -16.90 3.74
CA PHE A 51 -2.94 -16.18 3.46
C PHE A 51 -3.00 -14.73 3.93
N VAL A 52 -4.08 -14.00 3.62
CA VAL A 52 -4.22 -12.60 4.03
C VAL A 52 -4.31 -12.48 5.55
N ALA A 53 -5.06 -13.35 6.21
CA ALA A 53 -5.17 -13.34 7.67
C ALA A 53 -3.80 -13.58 8.34
N GLU A 54 -3.04 -14.58 7.88
CA GLU A 54 -1.70 -14.88 8.40
C GLU A 54 -0.73 -13.72 8.15
N LEU A 55 -0.76 -13.13 6.96
CA LEU A 55 0.07 -11.97 6.61
C LEU A 55 -0.21 -10.78 7.54
N ALA A 56 -1.48 -10.45 7.76
CA ALA A 56 -1.89 -9.35 8.63
C ALA A 56 -1.49 -9.60 10.09
N ASN A 57 -1.71 -10.80 10.61
CA ASN A 57 -1.29 -11.18 11.97
C ASN A 57 0.22 -11.03 12.16
N ARG A 58 1.02 -11.60 11.25
CA ARG A 58 2.49 -11.49 11.31
C ARG A 58 2.98 -10.05 11.23
N TYR A 59 2.29 -9.21 10.46
CA TYR A 59 2.63 -7.79 10.38
C TYR A 59 2.42 -7.11 11.74
N VAL A 60 1.26 -7.30 12.36
CA VAL A 60 0.93 -6.68 13.67
C VAL A 60 1.84 -7.20 14.78
N GLU A 61 2.13 -8.50 14.81
CA GLU A 61 3.08 -9.08 15.78
C GLU A 61 4.48 -8.48 15.64
N ARG A 62 4.91 -8.22 14.40
CA ARG A 62 6.25 -7.68 14.11
C ARG A 62 6.34 -6.17 14.34
N TYR A 63 5.25 -5.45 14.13
CA TYR A 63 5.19 -3.99 14.20
C TYR A 63 4.03 -3.53 15.11
N PRO A 64 4.10 -3.83 16.42
CA PRO A 64 3.06 -3.42 17.36
C PRO A 64 3.08 -1.90 17.54
N SER A 65 1.88 -1.32 17.69
CA SER A 65 1.72 0.10 18.05
C SER A 65 1.24 0.25 19.49
N SER A 66 1.63 1.34 20.13
CA SER A 66 1.22 1.67 21.50
C SER A 66 -0.18 2.29 21.61
N ASP A 67 -0.71 2.84 20.50
CA ASP A 67 -2.00 3.55 20.48
C ASP A 67 -3.19 2.63 20.15
N GLY A 68 -2.93 1.33 19.93
CA GLY A 68 -3.93 0.34 19.56
C GLY A 68 -4.30 0.31 18.08
N SER A 69 -3.77 1.23 17.27
CA SER A 69 -3.94 1.23 15.82
C SER A 69 -2.86 0.39 15.14
N ILE A 70 -3.09 -0.04 13.91
CA ILE A 70 -2.08 -0.68 13.07
C ILE A 70 -1.56 0.35 12.07
N HIS A 71 -0.26 0.67 12.12
CA HIS A 71 0.36 1.65 11.24
C HIS A 71 1.13 0.97 10.11
N ILE A 72 0.92 1.44 8.88
CA ILE A 72 1.67 1.04 7.69
C ILE A 72 2.32 2.29 7.09
N PRO A 73 3.67 2.39 7.10
CA PRO A 73 4.35 3.47 6.41
C PRO A 73 4.24 3.26 4.90
N MET A 74 3.71 4.27 4.22
CA MET A 74 3.57 4.28 2.77
C MET A 74 4.28 5.50 2.20
N VAL A 75 4.73 5.39 0.96
CA VAL A 75 5.28 6.51 0.21
C VAL A 75 4.45 6.70 -1.05
N ARG A 76 3.92 7.92 -1.25
CA ARG A 76 3.22 8.31 -2.46
C ARG A 76 4.14 9.13 -3.34
N LEU A 77 4.37 8.68 -4.57
CA LEU A 77 4.96 9.52 -5.60
C LEU A 77 3.90 10.50 -6.11
N GLU A 78 4.19 11.79 -6.02
CA GLU A 78 3.40 12.85 -6.65
C GLU A 78 4.19 13.49 -7.78
N VAL A 79 3.51 13.71 -8.90
CA VAL A 79 4.09 14.32 -10.08
C VAL A 79 3.16 15.41 -10.59
N GLU A 80 3.73 16.59 -10.80
CA GLU A 80 3.14 17.70 -11.53
C GLU A 80 3.97 17.92 -12.79
N ALA A 81 3.32 18.01 -13.94
CA ALA A 81 3.99 18.22 -15.23
C ALA A 81 3.09 18.98 -16.19
N VAL A 82 3.69 19.71 -17.13
CA VAL A 82 3.01 20.41 -18.21
C VAL A 82 3.34 19.76 -19.55
N LYS A 83 2.54 20.05 -20.58
CA LYS A 83 2.87 19.65 -21.95
C LYS A 83 4.21 20.27 -22.36
N GLY A 84 5.12 19.44 -22.86
CA GLY A 84 6.44 19.85 -23.34
C GLY A 84 6.43 20.47 -24.72
#